data_AF-A0A1X6NZV4-F1
#
_entry.id   AF-A0A1X6NZV4-F1
#
_cell.length_a   1.000
_cell.length_b   1.000
_cell.length_c   1.000
_cell.angle_alpha   90.00
_cell.angle_beta   90.00
_cell.angle_gamma   90.00
#
_symmetry.space_group_name_H-M   'P 1'
#
loop_
_entity.id
_entity.type
_entity.pdbx_description
1 polymer ?
#
loop_
_entity_poly.entity_id
_entity_poly.type
_entity_poly.pdbx_seq_one_letter_code
_entity_poly.pdbx_strand_id
1 'polypeptide(L)'
;MPPPPAPKANASGGGPFLSTFAPLGAALDATNATREALVKASRDVTIASKKLIFVLHRLDVADLPPPSSGGPGDSAPPHAGLDAAAASAAAISRQVVTTIGRRLASPADAVVHARTYSPGLQEYVEAVVFLGWLRTGGLTSRAAVQAGLDDALATVTAEAAAAEAAKTNAAAAGTAAAAPKPDAGAAADGTANGTRAPPTTTSPPTPPPDGWC
;
A
#
# COMPACT_ATOMS: atom_id res chain seq x y z
N MET A 1 21.14 45.59 -49.88
CA MET A 1 20.46 45.07 -48.68
C MET A 1 21.42 45.21 -47.51
N PRO A 2 21.04 45.88 -46.41
CA PRO A 2 21.84 45.85 -45.19
C PRO A 2 21.90 44.41 -44.63
N PRO A 3 23.01 44.00 -44.00
CA PRO A 3 23.12 42.67 -43.41
C PRO A 3 22.08 42.50 -42.29
N PRO A 4 21.60 41.25 -42.05
CA PRO A 4 20.68 40.97 -40.96
C PRO A 4 21.32 41.39 -39.63
N PRO A 5 20.56 41.99 -38.70
CA PRO A 5 21.07 42.34 -37.39
C PRO A 5 21.58 41.07 -36.69
N ALA A 6 22.78 41.17 -36.10
CA ALA A 6 23.35 40.08 -35.33
C ALA A 6 22.35 39.58 -34.27
N PRO A 7 22.28 38.26 -34.01
CA PRO A 7 21.42 37.74 -32.95
C PRO A 7 21.77 38.44 -31.64
N LYS A 8 20.74 39.04 -31.01
CA LYS A 8 20.88 39.69 -29.71
C LYS A 8 21.50 38.68 -28.76
N ALA A 9 22.63 39.05 -28.15
CA ALA A 9 23.29 38.27 -27.12
C ALA A 9 22.23 37.75 -26.14
N ASN A 10 22.20 36.43 -25.93
CA ASN A 10 21.37 35.79 -24.93
C ASN A 10 21.42 36.62 -23.66
N ALA A 11 20.26 37.13 -23.24
CA ALA A 11 20.12 37.80 -21.97
C ALA A 11 20.67 36.83 -20.92
N SER A 12 21.84 37.19 -20.39
CA SER A 12 22.55 36.47 -19.34
C SER A 12 21.54 36.12 -18.25
N GLY A 13 21.22 34.83 -18.15
CA GLY A 13 20.16 34.27 -17.32
C GLY A 13 20.46 34.53 -15.85
N GLY A 14 19.70 35.45 -15.27
CA GLY A 14 19.85 35.82 -13.86
C GLY A 14 19.17 37.12 -13.50
N GLY A 15 17.90 37.31 -13.86
CA GLY A 15 17.12 38.42 -13.31
C GLY A 15 16.98 38.26 -11.79
N PRO A 16 16.95 39.34 -11.00
CA PRO A 16 16.93 39.29 -9.52
C PRO A 16 15.72 38.54 -8.95
N PHE A 17 14.69 38.33 -9.76
CA PHE A 17 13.48 37.58 -9.40
C PHE A 17 13.51 36.10 -9.80
N LEU A 18 14.44 35.66 -10.67
CA LEU A 18 14.48 34.27 -11.13
C LEU A 18 14.75 33.29 -9.98
N SER A 19 15.61 33.66 -9.03
CA SER A 19 15.85 32.89 -7.81
C SER A 19 14.61 32.80 -6.91
N THR A 20 13.73 33.81 -6.95
CA THR A 20 12.45 33.82 -6.24
C THR A 20 11.39 32.96 -6.95
N PHE A 21 11.33 33.00 -8.29
CA PHE A 21 10.31 32.28 -9.06
C PHE A 21 10.63 30.79 -9.29
N ALA A 22 11.91 30.40 -9.31
CA ALA A 22 12.30 29.00 -9.47
C ALA A 22 11.63 28.03 -8.46
N PRO A 23 11.64 28.28 -7.14
CA PRO A 23 10.95 27.40 -6.19
C PRO A 23 9.42 27.43 -6.34
N LEU A 24 8.84 28.56 -6.76
CA LEU A 24 7.41 28.66 -7.04
C LEU A 24 7.01 27.80 -8.24
N GLY A 25 7.81 27.83 -9.31
CA GLY A 25 7.62 26.96 -10.48
C GLY A 25 7.69 25.48 -10.10
N ALA A 26 8.72 25.07 -9.36
CA ALA A 26 8.86 23.71 -8.90
C ALA A 26 7.68 23.25 -8.02
N ALA A 27 7.14 24.13 -7.16
CA ALA A 27 5.97 23.83 -6.35
C ALA A 27 4.70 23.65 -7.21
N LEU A 28 4.48 24.51 -8.21
CA LEU A 28 3.35 24.39 -9.14
C LEU A 28 3.44 23.12 -9.98
N ASP A 29 4.63 22.75 -10.46
CA ASP A 29 4.85 21.52 -11.20
C ASP A 29 4.54 20.29 -10.35
N ALA A 30 4.98 20.28 -9.08
CA ALA A 30 4.65 19.21 -8.14
C ALA A 30 3.13 19.10 -7.89
N THR A 31 2.44 20.22 -7.68
CA THR A 31 0.97 20.25 -7.53
C THR A 31 0.26 19.74 -8.79
N ASN A 32 0.72 20.12 -9.97
CA ASN A 32 0.16 19.65 -11.24
C ASN A 32 0.40 18.15 -11.45
N ALA A 33 1.59 17.64 -11.14
CA ALA A 33 1.89 16.21 -11.20
C ALA A 33 0.95 15.39 -10.28
N THR A 34 0.74 15.85 -9.05
CA THR A 34 -0.22 15.24 -8.12
C THR A 34 -1.63 15.28 -8.67
N ARG A 35 -2.08 16.44 -9.19
CA ARG A 35 -3.41 16.59 -9.80
C ARG A 35 -3.60 15.63 -10.97
N GLU A 36 -2.65 15.56 -11.91
CA GLU A 36 -2.76 14.67 -13.06
C GLU A 36 -2.81 13.18 -12.67
N ALA A 37 -2.06 12.80 -11.63
CA ALA A 37 -2.09 11.45 -11.11
C ALA A 37 -3.44 11.14 -10.42
N LEU A 38 -4.00 12.11 -9.70
CA LEU A 38 -5.33 12.00 -9.07
C LEU A 38 -6.45 11.93 -10.10
N VAL A 39 -6.37 12.66 -11.23
CA VAL A 39 -7.35 12.54 -12.33
C VAL A 39 -7.40 11.11 -12.86
N LYS A 40 -6.23 10.51 -13.12
CA LYS A 40 -6.13 9.13 -13.61
C LYS A 40 -6.70 8.15 -12.59
N ALA A 41 -6.27 8.25 -11.34
CA ALA A 41 -6.77 7.40 -10.26
C ALA A 41 -8.29 7.52 -10.06
N SER A 42 -8.83 8.75 -10.10
CA SER A 42 -10.28 9.00 -9.98
C SER A 42 -11.06 8.34 -11.11
N ARG A 43 -10.60 8.46 -12.35
CA ARG A 43 -11.21 7.81 -13.52
C ARG A 43 -11.21 6.29 -13.38
N ASP A 44 -10.10 5.70 -12.95
CA ASP A 44 -10.00 4.25 -12.80
C ASP A 44 -10.94 3.74 -11.69
N VAL A 45 -11.06 4.47 -10.58
CA VAL A 45 -12.04 4.17 -9.52
C VAL A 45 -13.47 4.29 -10.06
N THR A 46 -13.80 5.36 -10.79
CA THR A 46 -15.13 5.50 -11.42
C THR A 46 -15.45 4.30 -12.32
N ILE A 47 -14.51 3.88 -13.17
CA ILE A 47 -14.72 2.73 -14.07
C ILE A 47 -15.00 1.46 -13.27
N ALA A 48 -14.20 1.20 -12.22
CA ALA A 48 -14.37 0.01 -11.39
C ALA A 48 -15.71 0.03 -10.63
N SER A 49 -16.06 1.17 -10.03
CA SER A 49 -17.34 1.36 -9.33
C SER A 49 -18.54 1.18 -10.25
N LYS A 50 -18.52 1.74 -11.46
CA LYS A 50 -19.60 1.54 -12.44
C LYS A 50 -19.75 0.09 -12.86
N LYS A 51 -18.64 -0.61 -13.08
CA LYS A 51 -18.67 -2.05 -13.36
C LYS A 51 -19.35 -2.82 -12.23
N LEU A 52 -19.04 -2.49 -10.98
CA LEU A 52 -19.71 -3.07 -9.82
C LEU A 52 -21.20 -2.73 -9.81
N ILE A 53 -21.59 -1.48 -10.00
CA ILE A 53 -23.00 -1.05 -10.08
C ILE A 53 -23.76 -1.85 -11.17
N PHE A 54 -23.17 -2.02 -12.36
CA PHE A 54 -23.78 -2.84 -13.41
C PHE A 54 -23.90 -4.32 -13.04
N VAL A 55 -22.93 -4.88 -12.30
CA VAL A 55 -23.03 -6.25 -11.77
C VAL A 55 -24.19 -6.35 -10.78
N LEU A 56 -24.32 -5.38 -9.87
CA LEU A 56 -25.40 -5.33 -8.87
C LEU A 56 -26.78 -5.24 -9.55
N HIS A 57 -26.92 -4.45 -10.61
CA HIS A 57 -28.17 -4.36 -11.38
C HIS A 57 -28.58 -5.65 -12.10
N ARG A 58 -27.66 -6.58 -12.31
CA ARG A 58 -27.93 -7.86 -12.99
C ARG A 58 -28.35 -8.96 -12.02
N LEU A 59 -28.23 -8.74 -10.72
CA LEU A 59 -28.70 -9.70 -9.74
C LEU A 59 -30.22 -9.76 -9.80
N ASP A 60 -30.77 -10.98 -9.84
CA ASP A 60 -32.20 -11.18 -9.77
C ASP A 60 -32.66 -10.96 -8.33
N VAL A 61 -33.52 -9.95 -8.12
CA VAL A 61 -34.04 -9.60 -6.79
C VAL A 61 -34.81 -10.78 -6.18
N ALA A 62 -35.40 -11.65 -7.01
CA ALA A 62 -36.11 -12.84 -6.52
C ALA A 62 -35.16 -13.94 -5.97
N ASP A 63 -33.89 -13.94 -6.38
CA ASP A 63 -32.86 -14.89 -5.92
C ASP A 63 -32.04 -14.34 -4.74
N LEU A 64 -32.20 -13.05 -4.41
CA LEU A 64 -31.50 -12.45 -3.29
C LEU A 64 -32.03 -12.98 -1.96
N PRO A 65 -31.14 -13.23 -0.97
CA PRO A 65 -31.57 -13.56 0.36
C PRO A 65 -32.43 -12.43 0.95
N PRO A 66 -33.33 -12.74 1.91
CA PRO A 66 -34.03 -11.70 2.63
C PRO A 66 -33.03 -10.75 3.28
N PRO A 67 -33.30 -9.44 3.32
CA PRO A 67 -32.36 -8.49 3.90
C PRO A 67 -32.12 -8.81 5.37
N SER A 68 -30.86 -8.86 5.79
CA SER A 68 -30.53 -8.99 7.20
C SER A 68 -30.86 -7.69 7.94
N SER A 69 -31.60 -7.82 9.05
CA SER A 69 -31.91 -6.75 9.99
C SER A 69 -30.68 -6.19 10.72
N GLY A 70 -29.51 -6.82 10.55
CA GLY A 70 -28.23 -6.35 11.11
C GLY A 70 -28.10 -6.54 12.62
N GLY A 71 -29.01 -7.32 13.23
CA GLY A 71 -28.95 -7.67 14.65
C GLY A 71 -27.84 -8.67 14.97
N PRO A 72 -27.40 -8.76 16.25
CA PRO A 72 -26.43 -9.77 16.68
C PRO A 72 -27.00 -11.18 16.40
N GLY A 73 -26.32 -11.96 15.55
CA GLY A 73 -26.74 -13.31 15.14
C GLY A 73 -27.52 -13.37 13.82
N ASP A 74 -27.88 -12.22 13.23
CA ASP A 74 -28.50 -12.14 11.91
C ASP A 74 -27.40 -12.12 10.83
N SER A 75 -27.06 -13.30 10.33
CA SER A 75 -26.19 -13.46 9.17
C SER A 75 -27.04 -13.83 7.98
N ALA A 76 -27.01 -12.98 6.95
CA ALA A 76 -27.71 -13.24 5.71
C ALA A 76 -27.20 -14.58 5.13
N PRO A 77 -28.09 -15.40 4.55
CA PRO A 77 -27.67 -16.58 3.81
C PRO A 77 -26.58 -16.23 2.79
N PRO A 78 -25.57 -17.10 2.59
CA PRO A 78 -24.54 -16.88 1.58
C PRO A 78 -25.18 -16.78 0.20
N HIS A 79 -24.73 -15.83 -0.61
CA HIS A 79 -25.22 -15.61 -1.96
C HIS A 79 -24.04 -15.23 -2.86
N ALA A 80 -23.68 -16.14 -3.76
CA ALA A 80 -22.43 -16.05 -4.53
C ALA A 80 -22.27 -14.73 -5.29
N GLY A 81 -23.36 -14.19 -5.85
CA GLY A 81 -23.34 -12.90 -6.54
C GLY A 81 -23.05 -11.71 -5.62
N LEU A 82 -23.58 -11.74 -4.38
CA LEU A 82 -23.34 -10.68 -3.39
C LEU A 82 -21.92 -10.79 -2.81
N ASP A 83 -21.42 -12.01 -2.64
CA ASP A 83 -20.07 -12.25 -2.13
C ASP A 83 -19.00 -11.85 -3.15
N ALA A 84 -19.20 -12.16 -4.43
CA ALA A 84 -18.35 -11.70 -5.51
C ALA A 84 -18.38 -10.17 -5.66
N ALA A 85 -19.57 -9.56 -5.52
CA ALA A 85 -19.72 -8.11 -5.51
C ALA A 85 -19.00 -7.46 -4.31
N ALA A 86 -19.04 -8.08 -3.13
CA ALA A 86 -18.33 -7.59 -1.95
C ALA A 86 -16.81 -7.72 -2.07
N ALA A 87 -16.31 -8.81 -2.65
CA ALA A 87 -14.89 -8.94 -2.97
C ALA A 87 -14.44 -7.85 -3.95
N SER A 88 -15.27 -7.52 -4.94
CA SER A 88 -15.04 -6.43 -5.88
C SER A 88 -15.06 -5.06 -5.18
N ALA A 89 -16.02 -4.82 -4.30
CA ALA A 89 -16.09 -3.60 -3.48
C ALA A 89 -14.82 -3.42 -2.63
N ALA A 90 -14.36 -4.48 -1.95
CA ALA A 90 -13.13 -4.46 -1.17
C ALA A 90 -11.90 -4.17 -2.05
N ALA A 91 -11.85 -4.69 -3.27
CA ALA A 91 -10.80 -4.37 -4.23
C ALA A 91 -10.81 -2.89 -4.62
N ILE A 92 -11.99 -2.29 -4.81
CA ILE A 92 -12.13 -0.86 -5.10
C ILE A 92 -11.73 -0.03 -3.88
N SER A 93 -12.10 -0.43 -2.65
CA SER A 93 -11.64 0.23 -1.42
C SER A 93 -10.12 0.24 -1.32
N ARG A 94 -9.46 -0.89 -1.62
CA ARG A 94 -7.99 -0.97 -1.72
C ARG A 94 -7.44 -0.03 -2.80
N GLN A 95 -8.07 0.03 -3.96
CA GLN A 95 -7.69 0.95 -5.03
C GLN A 95 -7.82 2.41 -4.59
N VAL A 96 -8.88 2.80 -3.90
CA VAL A 96 -9.07 4.15 -3.36
C VAL A 96 -7.92 4.52 -2.44
N VAL A 97 -7.61 3.69 -1.44
CA VAL A 97 -6.55 4.03 -0.46
C VAL A 97 -5.16 4.02 -1.09
N THR A 98 -4.90 3.12 -2.05
CA THR A 98 -3.57 3.00 -2.69
C THR A 98 -3.31 4.02 -3.80
N THR A 99 -4.34 4.42 -4.55
CA THR A 99 -4.16 5.27 -5.75
C THR A 99 -4.58 6.72 -5.54
N ILE A 100 -5.53 6.98 -4.64
CA ILE A 100 -5.95 8.33 -4.23
C ILE A 100 -5.33 8.67 -2.87
N GLY A 101 -5.60 7.86 -1.84
CA GLY A 101 -5.20 8.15 -0.46
C GLY A 101 -3.70 8.41 -0.29
N ARG A 102 -2.85 7.52 -0.82
CA ARG A 102 -1.37 7.67 -0.76
C ARG A 102 -0.81 8.91 -1.46
N ARG A 103 -1.58 9.57 -2.33
CA ARG A 103 -1.13 10.77 -3.06
C ARG A 103 -1.42 12.07 -2.30
N LEU A 104 -2.22 12.00 -1.25
CA LEU A 104 -2.61 13.15 -0.44
C LEU A 104 -1.66 13.21 0.75
N ALA A 105 -0.76 14.19 0.76
CA ALA A 105 0.28 14.28 1.78
C ALA A 105 -0.24 14.75 3.15
N SER A 106 -1.39 15.43 3.16
CA SER A 106 -2.00 15.96 4.37
C SER A 106 -3.52 16.16 4.20
N PRO A 107 -4.27 16.38 5.30
CA PRO A 107 -5.68 16.77 5.20
C PRO A 107 -5.91 18.06 4.40
N ALA A 108 -4.99 19.03 4.47
CA ALA A 108 -5.09 20.25 3.67
C ALA A 108 -4.93 19.97 2.17
N ASP A 109 -4.01 19.08 1.82
CA ASP A 109 -3.76 18.63 0.45
C ASP A 109 -4.98 17.91 -0.15
N ALA A 110 -5.67 17.12 0.69
CA ALA A 110 -6.96 16.52 0.33
C ALA A 110 -8.01 17.57 -0.04
N VAL A 111 -8.13 18.66 0.73
CA VAL A 111 -9.08 19.75 0.42
C VAL A 111 -8.72 20.44 -0.89
N VAL A 112 -7.43 20.76 -1.10
CA VAL A 112 -6.96 21.42 -2.33
C VAL A 112 -7.29 20.59 -3.57
N HIS A 113 -7.08 19.29 -3.49
CA HIS A 113 -7.30 18.40 -4.62
C HIS A 113 -8.70 17.77 -4.68
N ALA A 114 -9.60 18.06 -3.74
CA ALA A 114 -10.90 17.39 -3.58
C ALA A 114 -11.70 17.27 -4.88
N ARG A 115 -11.79 18.36 -5.66
CA ARG A 115 -12.52 18.38 -6.94
C ARG A 115 -11.93 17.44 -8.01
N THR A 116 -10.66 17.09 -7.87
CA THR A 116 -9.93 16.24 -8.82
C THR A 116 -10.34 14.78 -8.67
N TYR A 117 -10.56 14.33 -7.43
CA TYR A 117 -10.84 12.93 -7.13
C TYR A 117 -12.28 12.66 -6.69
N SER A 118 -13.07 13.70 -6.37
CA SER A 118 -14.45 13.57 -5.91
C SER A 118 -15.36 12.74 -6.84
N PRO A 119 -15.25 12.79 -8.19
CA PRO A 119 -16.11 11.96 -9.03
C PRO A 119 -15.91 10.46 -8.79
N GLY A 120 -14.66 10.01 -8.68
CA GLY A 120 -14.32 8.62 -8.35
C GLY A 120 -14.83 8.20 -6.97
N LEU A 121 -14.70 9.07 -5.96
CA LEU A 121 -15.21 8.77 -4.61
C LEU A 121 -16.75 8.72 -4.56
N GLN A 122 -17.45 9.60 -5.27
CA GLN A 122 -18.91 9.60 -5.32
C GLN A 122 -19.43 8.29 -5.91
N GLU A 123 -18.85 7.85 -7.03
CA GLU A 123 -19.21 6.58 -7.67
C GLU A 123 -18.85 5.36 -6.80
N TYR A 124 -17.72 5.39 -6.09
CA TYR A 124 -17.39 4.37 -5.09
C TYR A 124 -18.43 4.31 -3.97
N VAL A 125 -18.80 5.47 -3.40
CA VAL A 125 -19.82 5.54 -2.35
C VAL A 125 -21.16 4.99 -2.86
N GLU A 126 -21.57 5.37 -4.07
CA GLU A 126 -22.78 4.83 -4.71
C GLU A 126 -22.73 3.30 -4.81
N ALA A 127 -21.61 2.73 -5.29
CA ALA A 127 -21.47 1.29 -5.45
C ALA A 127 -21.54 0.52 -4.11
N VAL A 128 -20.86 1.00 -3.06
CA VAL A 128 -20.87 0.32 -1.75
C VAL A 128 -22.19 0.50 -1.01
N VAL A 129 -22.84 1.66 -1.16
CA VAL A 129 -24.18 1.90 -0.60
C VAL A 129 -25.21 1.03 -1.31
N PHE A 130 -25.12 0.87 -2.64
CA PHE A 130 -26.02 0.01 -3.39
C PHE A 130 -25.86 -1.47 -2.98
N LEU A 131 -24.62 -1.95 -2.86
CA LEU A 131 -24.36 -3.29 -2.33
C LEU A 131 -24.90 -3.46 -0.91
N GLY A 132 -24.68 -2.46 -0.04
CA GLY A 132 -25.17 -2.48 1.33
C GLY A 132 -26.70 -2.56 1.39
N TRP A 133 -27.39 -1.79 0.56
CA TRP A 133 -28.84 -1.82 0.45
C TRP A 133 -29.37 -3.18 -0.01
N LEU A 134 -28.73 -3.81 -1.00
CA LEU A 134 -29.12 -5.16 -1.45
C LEU A 134 -28.94 -6.24 -0.37
N ARG A 135 -28.08 -6.00 0.62
CA ARG A 135 -27.82 -6.94 1.73
C ARG A 135 -28.70 -6.73 2.94
N THR A 136 -29.04 -5.48 3.26
CA THR A 136 -29.70 -5.13 4.53
C THR A 136 -31.04 -4.42 4.35
N GLY A 137 -31.36 -3.97 3.13
CA GLY A 137 -32.52 -3.12 2.84
C GLY A 137 -32.40 -1.71 3.42
N GLY A 138 -31.29 -1.40 4.11
CA GLY A 138 -31.05 -0.14 4.80
C GLY A 138 -29.98 0.71 4.12
N LEU A 139 -30.00 2.01 4.41
CA LEU A 139 -28.98 2.94 3.93
C LEU A 139 -27.68 2.75 4.71
N THR A 140 -26.59 2.42 4.03
CA THR A 140 -25.26 2.35 4.63
C THR A 140 -24.83 3.72 5.17
N SER A 141 -24.38 3.78 6.42
CA SER A 141 -23.98 5.03 7.06
C SER A 141 -22.60 5.51 6.58
N ARG A 142 -22.32 6.81 6.70
CA ARG A 142 -20.99 7.37 6.43
C ARG A 142 -19.89 6.67 7.24
N ALA A 143 -20.18 6.35 8.51
CA ALA A 143 -19.25 5.67 9.40
C ALA A 143 -18.91 4.26 8.90
N ALA A 144 -19.91 3.51 8.39
CA ALA A 144 -19.67 2.20 7.81
C ALA A 144 -18.84 2.26 6.52
N VAL A 145 -19.09 3.26 5.65
CA VAL A 145 -18.26 3.48 4.44
C VAL A 145 -16.82 3.84 4.82
N GLN A 146 -16.64 4.68 5.84
CA GLN A 146 -15.31 5.04 6.35
C GLN A 146 -14.59 3.82 6.93
N ALA A 147 -15.27 3.00 7.74
CA ALA A 147 -14.69 1.77 8.30
C ALA A 147 -14.18 0.82 7.20
N GLY A 148 -14.93 0.65 6.10
CA GLY A 148 -14.47 -0.16 4.97
C GLY A 148 -13.20 0.40 4.27
N LEU A 149 -13.01 1.73 4.27
CA LEU A 149 -11.76 2.33 3.80
C LEU A 149 -10.62 2.16 4.81
N ASP A 150 -10.91 2.27 6.10
CA ASP A 150 -9.94 2.09 7.18
C ASP A 150 -9.43 0.63 7.22
N ASP A 151 -10.32 -0.34 7.04
CA ASP A 151 -9.98 -1.77 6.92
C ASP A 151 -9.10 -2.04 5.69
N ALA A 152 -9.44 -1.43 4.55
CA ALA A 152 -8.64 -1.53 3.34
C ALA A 152 -7.25 -0.90 3.54
N LEU A 153 -7.16 0.23 4.23
CA LEU A 153 -5.90 0.87 4.57
C LEU A 153 -5.06 -0.02 5.50
N ALA A 154 -5.65 -0.57 6.56
CA ALA A 154 -4.99 -1.47 7.49
C ALA A 154 -4.46 -2.73 6.80
N THR A 155 -5.23 -3.31 5.88
CA THR A 155 -4.81 -4.47 5.08
C THR A 155 -3.59 -4.11 4.21
N VAL A 156 -3.67 -3.00 3.49
CA VAL A 156 -2.61 -2.53 2.59
C VAL A 156 -1.33 -2.15 3.34
N THR A 157 -1.43 -1.61 4.56
CA THR A 157 -0.25 -1.29 5.38
C THR A 157 0.39 -2.55 5.95
N ALA A 158 -0.41 -3.51 6.41
CA ALA A 158 0.10 -4.81 6.88
C ALA A 158 0.82 -5.59 5.76
N GLU A 159 0.24 -5.63 4.55
CA GLU A 159 0.87 -6.25 3.38
C GLU A 159 2.21 -5.58 3.03
N ALA A 160 2.28 -4.25 3.07
CA ALA A 160 3.52 -3.52 2.83
C ALA A 160 4.59 -3.81 3.89
N ALA A 161 4.22 -3.85 5.17
CA ALA A 161 5.13 -4.19 6.26
C ALA A 161 5.66 -5.63 6.14
N ALA A 162 4.80 -6.59 5.81
CA ALA A 162 5.19 -7.97 5.57
C ALA A 162 6.13 -8.10 4.37
N ALA A 163 5.89 -7.36 3.28
CA ALA A 163 6.76 -7.34 2.12
C ALA A 163 8.16 -6.79 2.45
N GLU A 164 8.27 -5.74 3.27
CA GLU A 164 9.57 -5.22 3.73
C GLU A 164 10.31 -6.17 4.68
N ALA A 165 9.59 -6.85 5.58
CA ALA A 165 10.17 -7.88 6.43
C ALA A 165 10.71 -9.06 5.60
N ALA A 166 9.98 -9.48 4.56
CA ALA A 166 10.43 -10.53 3.65
C ALA A 166 11.70 -10.14 2.87
N LYS A 167 11.79 -8.89 2.39
CA LYS A 167 13.02 -8.38 1.74
C LYS A 167 14.21 -8.35 2.70
N THR A 168 13.99 -7.94 3.94
CA THR A 168 15.03 -7.89 4.98
C THR A 168 15.55 -9.30 5.31
N ASN A 169 14.65 -10.27 5.47
CA ASN A 169 15.02 -11.67 5.71
C ASN A 169 15.74 -12.30 4.51
N ALA A 170 15.34 -11.96 3.28
CA ALA A 170 16.01 -12.41 2.06
C ALA A 170 17.44 -11.82 1.93
N ALA A 171 17.63 -10.55 2.28
CA ALA A 171 18.95 -9.91 2.31
C ALA A 171 19.87 -10.51 3.39
N ALA A 172 19.34 -10.83 4.57
CA ALA A 172 20.08 -11.50 5.63
C ALA A 172 20.49 -12.92 5.23
N ALA A 173 19.60 -13.68 4.60
CA ALA A 173 19.89 -15.03 4.10
C ALA A 173 20.92 -15.05 2.96
N GLY A 174 20.89 -14.06 2.06
CA GLY A 174 21.89 -13.91 1.00
C GLY A 174 23.29 -13.55 1.52
N THR A 175 23.39 -12.92 2.69
CA THR A 175 24.67 -12.56 3.32
C THR A 175 25.30 -13.73 4.09
N ALA A 176 24.48 -14.64 4.64
CA ALA A 176 24.95 -15.82 5.37
C ALA A 176 25.51 -16.95 4.48
N ALA A 177 25.22 -16.94 3.17
CA ALA A 177 25.70 -17.96 2.22
C ALA A 177 27.13 -17.70 1.69
N ALA A 178 27.77 -16.58 2.07
CA ALA A 178 29.15 -16.27 1.71
C ALA A 178 30.14 -16.67 2.82
N ALA A 179 30.20 -17.96 3.16
CA ALA A 179 31.31 -18.49 3.95
C ALA A 179 32.56 -18.67 3.05
N PRO A 180 33.76 -18.26 3.49
CA PRO A 180 34.96 -18.36 2.66
C PRO A 180 35.41 -19.82 2.53
N LYS A 181 35.77 -20.20 1.31
CA LYS A 181 36.33 -21.51 0.96
C LYS A 181 37.63 -21.72 1.77
N PRO A 182 37.85 -22.87 2.42
CA PRO A 182 39.10 -23.12 3.13
C PRO A 182 40.23 -23.26 2.11
N ASP A 183 41.29 -22.49 2.31
CA ASP A 183 42.50 -22.54 1.51
C ASP A 183 43.22 -23.88 1.71
N ALA A 184 43.67 -24.47 0.61
CA ALA A 184 44.33 -25.76 0.59
C ALA A 184 45.81 -25.55 0.28
N GLY A 185 46.66 -25.83 1.27
CA GLY A 185 48.03 -26.31 1.03
C GLY A 185 49.14 -25.60 1.78
N ALA A 186 49.78 -26.32 2.71
CA ALA A 186 51.24 -26.49 2.76
C ALA A 186 51.63 -27.55 3.80
N ALA A 187 52.24 -28.64 3.31
CA ALA A 187 53.07 -29.61 4.03
C ALA A 187 54.48 -28.97 4.26
N ALA A 188 55.41 -29.37 5.14
CA ALA A 188 55.61 -30.46 6.09
C ALA A 188 56.82 -30.08 7.02
N ASP A 189 57.17 -31.02 7.91
CA ASP A 189 58.39 -31.17 8.74
C ASP A 189 58.40 -30.39 10.07
N GLY A 190 58.65 -30.95 11.25
CA GLY A 190 59.08 -32.27 11.71
C GLY A 190 60.01 -32.05 12.91
N THR A 191 59.71 -32.63 14.09
CA THR A 191 60.64 -33.23 15.10
C THR A 191 59.93 -33.38 16.47
N ALA A 192 60.23 -34.50 17.13
CA ALA A 192 59.63 -35.13 18.31
C ALA A 192 59.76 -34.38 19.66
N ASN A 193 58.87 -34.68 20.62
CA ASN A 193 59.11 -35.60 21.76
C ASN A 193 58.12 -35.37 22.92
N GLY A 194 57.74 -36.44 23.64
CA GLY A 194 57.48 -36.39 25.08
C GLY A 194 56.03 -36.37 25.59
N THR A 195 55.48 -37.56 25.84
CA THR A 195 54.82 -38.01 27.10
C THR A 195 53.82 -37.09 27.83
N ARG A 196 52.55 -37.56 27.94
CA ARG A 196 51.79 -37.80 29.19
C ARG A 196 50.27 -37.65 29.00
N ALA A 197 49.52 -38.67 29.39
CA ALA A 197 48.06 -38.64 29.62
C ALA A 197 47.77 -38.51 31.14
N PRO A 198 46.50 -38.43 31.59
CA PRO A 198 45.40 -37.47 31.32
C PRO A 198 45.03 -36.75 32.68
N PRO A 199 43.89 -36.06 32.90
CA PRO A 199 42.55 -36.67 32.95
C PRO A 199 41.36 -35.81 32.44
N THR A 200 40.28 -36.53 32.19
CA THR A 200 38.88 -36.09 32.08
C THR A 200 38.43 -35.18 33.23
N THR A 201 37.73 -34.08 32.92
CA THR A 201 36.89 -33.37 33.89
C THR A 201 35.51 -33.06 33.30
N THR A 202 34.55 -33.79 33.85
CA THR A 202 33.10 -33.71 33.86
C THR A 202 32.54 -32.28 33.98
N SER A 203 31.53 -31.96 33.17
CA SER A 203 30.66 -30.78 33.30
C SER A 203 29.80 -30.82 34.57
N PRO A 204 29.55 -29.68 35.25
CA PRO A 204 28.46 -29.57 36.21
C PRO A 204 27.16 -29.02 35.58
N PRO A 205 26.00 -29.30 36.20
CA PRO A 205 24.67 -29.13 35.62
C PRO A 205 24.07 -27.72 35.76
N THR A 206 23.09 -27.44 34.90
CA THR A 206 22.21 -26.27 34.88
C THR A 206 21.23 -26.26 36.07
N PRO A 207 21.03 -25.11 36.77
CA PRO A 207 19.93 -24.96 37.73
C PRO A 207 18.59 -24.53 37.06
N PRO A 208 17.44 -24.80 37.73
CA PRO A 208 16.08 -24.69 37.19
C PRO A 208 15.51 -23.25 37.21
N PRO A 209 14.30 -23.01 36.64
CA PRO A 209 13.80 -21.66 36.41
C PRO A 209 13.04 -21.13 37.63
N ASP A 210 13.43 -19.95 38.09
CA ASP A 210 12.61 -19.16 39.01
C ASP A 210 11.69 -18.27 38.18
N GLY A 211 10.41 -18.65 38.15
CA GLY A 211 9.36 -17.66 38.04
C GLY A 211 9.33 -16.81 39.31
N TRP A 212 8.67 -15.65 39.25
CA TRP A 212 7.77 -15.06 40.25
C TRP A 212 7.25 -13.71 39.71
N CYS A 213 5.94 -13.52 39.92
CA CYS A 213 5.10 -12.31 39.73
C CYS A 213 4.83 -11.81 38.30
#